data_AF-A0A946CEJ0-F1
#
_entry.id   AF-A0A946CEJ0-F1
#
_cell.length_a   1.000
_cell.length_b   1.000
_cell.length_c   1.000
_cell.angle_alpha   90.00
_cell.angle_beta   90.00
_cell.angle_gamma   90.00
#
_symmetry.space_group_name_H-M   'P 1'
#
loop_
_entity.id
_entity.type
_entity.pdbx_description
1 polymer ?
#
loop_
_entity_poly.entity_id
_entity_poly.type
_entity_poly.pdbx_seq_one_letter_code
_entity_poly.pdbx_strand_id
1 'polypeptide(L)' 'AALERLKKAGVKVLGKGPALIPGTKVALTVVKDPDGNFVELVGPADHQ' A
#
# COMPACT_ATOMS: atom_id res chain seq x y z
N ALA A 1 3.47 -3.41 -8.36
CA ALA A 1 2.50 -4.46 -8.76
C ALA A 1 1.16 -4.41 -8.00
N ALA A 2 1.13 -4.46 -6.66
CA ALA A 2 -0.14 -4.46 -5.90
C ALA A 2 -0.94 -3.15 -6.02
N LEU A 3 -0.27 -2.01 -5.91
CA LEU A 3 -0.90 -0.69 -6.06
C LEU A 3 -1.51 -0.47 -7.46
N GLU A 4 -0.85 -0.95 -8.51
CA GLU A 4 -1.39 -0.89 -9.87
C GLU A 4 -2.70 -1.69 -10.01
N ARG A 5 -2.80 -2.85 -9.35
CA ARG A 5 -4.06 -3.62 -9.31
C ARG A 5 -5.16 -2.88 -8.55
N LEU A 6 -4.81 -2.29 -7.42
CA LEU A 6 -5.75 -1.49 -6.62
C LEU A 6 -6.26 -0.27 -7.38
N LYS A 7 -5.36 0.43 -8.08
CA LYS A 7 -5.73 1.56 -8.95
C LYS A 7 -6.69 1.13 -10.06
N LYS A 8 -6.42 0.00 -10.71
CA LYS A 8 -7.33 -0.59 -11.72
C LYS A 8 -8.69 -0.98 -11.14
N ALA A 9 -8.74 -1.36 -9.86
CA ALA A 9 -9.96 -1.69 -9.14
C ALA A 9 -10.70 -0.46 -8.57
N GLY A 10 -10.20 0.77 -8.81
CA GLY A 10 -10.81 2.00 -8.28
C GLY A 10 -10.60 2.22 -6.77
N VAL A 11 -9.70 1.46 -6.14
CA VAL A 11 -9.40 1.60 -4.72
C VAL A 11 -8.58 2.86 -4.47
N LYS A 12 -9.03 3.68 -3.52
CA LYS A 12 -8.32 4.90 -3.11
C LYS A 12 -7.23 4.56 -2.10
N VAL A 13 -5.98 4.82 -2.47
CA VAL A 13 -4.84 4.76 -1.54
C VAL A 13 -4.91 5.98 -0.61
N LEU A 14 -4.79 5.76 0.70
CA LEU A 14 -5.00 6.81 1.71
C LEU A 14 -3.70 7.47 2.21
N GLY A 15 -2.63 7.43 1.41
CA GLY A 15 -1.35 8.07 1.71
C GLY A 15 -0.57 8.44 0.45
N LYS A 16 0.60 9.08 0.59
CA LYS A 16 1.44 9.50 -0.54
C LYS A 16 2.13 8.35 -1.28
N GLY A 17 2.08 7.12 -0.75
CA GLY A 17 2.68 5.92 -1.35
C GLY A 17 3.06 4.90 -0.28
N PRO A 18 3.79 3.82 -0.64
CA PRO A 18 4.39 2.96 0.35
C PRO A 18 5.44 3.73 1.16
N ALA A 19 5.24 3.85 2.47
CA ALA A 19 6.21 4.43 3.39
C ALA A 19 7.27 3.39 3.75
N LEU A 20 8.54 3.74 3.59
CA LEU A 20 9.65 2.92 4.06
C LEU A 20 9.64 2.90 5.61
N ILE A 21 9.71 1.71 6.20
CA ILE A 21 9.89 1.56 7.64
C ILE A 21 11.37 1.83 7.97
N PRO A 22 11.68 2.83 8.82
CA PRO A 22 13.06 3.21 9.13
C PRO A 22 13.90 2.03 9.65
N GLY A 23 15.12 1.89 9.14
CA GLY A 23 16.04 0.82 9.54
C GLY A 23 15.73 -0.56 8.96
N THR A 24 14.78 -0.66 8.01
CA THR A 24 14.39 -1.93 7.38
C THR A 24 14.42 -1.84 5.85
N LYS A 25 14.21 -2.99 5.20
CA LYS A 25 13.95 -3.09 3.75
C LYS A 25 12.47 -3.27 3.44
N VAL A 26 11.58 -2.81 4.31
CA VAL A 26 10.13 -3.01 4.19
C VAL A 26 9.45 -1.67 3.93
N ALA A 27 8.52 -1.65 3.00
CA ALA A 27 7.60 -0.55 2.78
C ALA A 27 6.16 -0.99 3.09
N LEU A 28 5.36 -0.07 3.62
CA LEU A 28 3.95 -0.31 3.92
C LEU A 28 3.07 0.76 3.30
N THR A 29 1.86 0.39 2.90
CA THR A 29 0.81 1.36 2.55
C THR A 29 -0.52 0.95 3.16
N VAL A 30 -1.43 1.91 3.28
CA VAL A 30 -2.77 1.69 3.82
C VAL A 30 -3.81 2.06 2.76
N VAL A 31 -4.78 1.18 2.56
CA VAL A 31 -5.94 1.39 1.68
C VAL A 31 -7.23 1.16 2.46
N LYS A 32 -8.35 1.61 1.89
CA LYS A 32 -9.69 1.19 2.34
C LYS A 32 -10.25 0.15 1.38
N ASP A 33 -10.81 -0.93 1.94
CA ASP A 33 -11.64 -1.85 1.18
C ASP A 33 -13.06 -1.25 0.94
N PRO A 34 -13.92 -1.92 0.14
CA PRO A 34 -15.28 -1.43 -0.12
C PRO A 34 -16.17 -1.31 1.13
N ASP A 35 -15.91 -2.10 2.17
CA ASP A 35 -16.65 -2.09 3.43
C ASP A 35 -16.16 -0.98 4.38
N GLY A 36 -15.10 -0.27 3.98
CA GLY A 36 -14.50 0.84 4.71
C GLY A 36 -13.45 0.42 5.74
N ASN A 37 -13.09 -0.87 5.80
CA ASN A 37 -12.01 -1.35 6.66
C ASN A 37 -10.66 -0.88 6.15
N PHE A 38 -9.73 -0.67 7.07
CA PHE A 38 -8.35 -0.41 6.73
C PHE A 38 -7.60 -1.71 6.46
N VAL A 39 -6.89 -1.76 5.34
CA VAL A 39 -6.02 -2.88 4.97
C VAL A 39 -4.60 -2.35 4.80
N GLU A 40 -3.67 -2.94 5.55
CA GLU A 40 -2.24 -2.70 5.42
C GLU A 40 -1.62 -3.65 4.39
N LEU A 41 -0.92 -3.09 3.41
CA LEU A 41 -0.07 -3.85 2.51
C LEU A 41 1.38 -3.63 2.91
N VAL A 42 2.02 -4.70 3.35
CA VAL A 42 3.42 -4.72 3.78
C VAL A 42 4.23 -5.56 2.80
N GLY A 43 5.37 -5.04 2.33
CA GLY A 43 6.22 -5.78 1.41
C GLY A 43 7.64 -5.21 1.31
N PRO A 44 8.51 -5.87 0.54
CA PRO A 44 9.88 -5.39 0.34
C PRO A 44 9.93 -4.01 -0.35
N ALA A 45 10.83 -3.13 0.08
CA ALA A 45 11.01 -1.78 -0.45
C ALA A 45 11.81 -1.74 -1.75
N ASP A 46 12.52 -2.81 -2.09
CA ASP A 46 13.30 -2.98 -3.32
C ASP A 46 12.45 -3.35 -4.55
N HIS A 47 11.13 -3.48 -4.38
CA HIS A 47 10.16 -3.64 -5.47
C HIS A 47 9.45 -2.33 -5.88
N GLN A 48 9.96 -1.16 -5.44
CA GLN A 48 9.45 0.15 -5.87
C GLN A 48 9.95 0.52 -7.27
#